data_AF-A0A6M6JS49-F1
#
_entry.id   AF-A0A6M6JS49-F1
#
_cell.length_a   1.000
_cell.length_b   1.000
_cell.length_c   1.000
_cell.angle_alpha   90.00
_cell.angle_beta   90.00
_cell.angle_gamma   90.00
#
_symmetry.space_group_name_H-M   'P 1'
#
loop_
_entity.id
_entity.type
_entity.pdbx_description
1 polymer ?
#
loop_
_entity_poly.entity_id
_entity_poly.type
_entity_poly.pdbx_seq_one_letter_code
_entity_poly.pdbx_strand_id
1 'polypeptide(L)'
;MSQILKLANSGPAMVGWLRQNGLIDDERAYERLHALYHAVCEREAMNAYQEDGQDPNTVLDIFVRVNSGGTKLSYSDLLLSMATNQWTELDARQEVRNLVDDLNGSAREMSFSRDNVLKTALVLIDVPDIRFNVANFTRANGAELEKQWGGVRNAMLLASRLLANFGFTARTSPRTA
;
A
#
# COMPACT_ATOMS: atom_id res chain seq x y z
N MET A 1 -20.54 -6.38 12.80
CA MET A 1 -20.24 -4.95 13.00
C MET A 1 -21.42 -4.03 12.61
N SER A 2 -22.12 -4.23 11.49
CA SER A 2 -23.20 -3.29 11.08
C SER A 2 -24.44 -3.26 11.98
N GLN A 3 -24.70 -4.29 12.79
CA GLN A 3 -25.88 -4.31 13.68
C GLN A 3 -25.71 -3.43 14.93
N ILE A 4 -24.48 -3.24 15.41
CA ILE A 4 -24.27 -2.43 16.63
C ILE A 4 -24.51 -0.94 16.37
N LEU A 5 -24.22 -0.49 15.14
CA LEU A 5 -24.50 0.86 14.66
C LEU A 5 -26.01 1.15 14.52
N LYS A 6 -26.85 0.10 14.53
CA LYS A 6 -28.31 0.21 14.47
C LYS A 6 -28.96 0.28 15.84
N LEU A 7 -28.20 0.05 16.92
CA LEU A 7 -28.72 0.17 18.29
C LEU A 7 -28.89 1.64 18.62
N ALA A 8 -30.10 2.04 19.00
CA ALA A 8 -30.41 3.43 19.29
C ALA A 8 -29.79 3.95 20.59
N ASN A 9 -29.43 3.05 21.52
CA ASN A 9 -28.82 3.38 22.81
C ASN A 9 -28.17 2.15 23.45
N SER A 10 -27.31 2.40 24.45
CA SER A 10 -26.65 1.40 25.29
C SER A 10 -27.57 0.73 26.33
N GLY A 11 -28.85 1.14 26.42
CA GLY A 11 -29.81 0.63 27.40
C GLY A 11 -30.92 -0.25 26.79
N PRO A 12 -32.17 0.25 26.67
CA PRO A 12 -33.30 -0.53 26.17
C PRO A 12 -33.07 -1.26 24.83
N ALA A 13 -32.32 -0.64 23.90
CA ALA A 13 -32.06 -1.24 22.59
C ALA A 13 -31.08 -2.42 22.67
N MET A 14 -30.03 -2.31 23.48
CA MET A 14 -29.10 -3.42 23.75
C MET A 14 -29.81 -4.59 24.44
N VAL A 15 -30.61 -4.31 25.47
CA VAL A 15 -31.37 -5.35 26.20
C VAL A 15 -32.37 -6.04 25.27
N GLY A 16 -33.03 -5.28 24.38
CA GLY A 16 -33.90 -5.84 23.34
C GLY A 16 -33.15 -6.77 22.38
N TRP A 17 -31.93 -6.39 21.96
CA TRP A 17 -31.09 -7.21 21.10
C TRP A 17 -30.61 -8.49 21.81
N LEU A 18 -30.17 -8.40 23.07
CA LEU A 18 -29.77 -9.56 23.87
C LEU A 18 -30.93 -10.54 24.07
N ARG A 19 -32.15 -10.02 24.30
CA ARG A 19 -33.36 -10.85 24.40
C ARG A 19 -33.65 -11.60 23.12
N GLN A 20 -33.57 -10.94 21.97
CA GLN A 20 -33.80 -11.58 20.66
C GLN A 20 -32.79 -12.67 20.33
N ASN A 21 -31.58 -12.56 20.88
CA ASN A 21 -30.51 -13.54 20.69
C ASN A 21 -30.40 -14.57 21.82
N GLY A 22 -31.32 -14.55 22.81
CA GLY A 22 -31.31 -15.50 23.92
C GLY A 22 -30.14 -15.32 24.91
N LEU A 23 -29.58 -14.12 25.00
CA LEU A 23 -28.37 -13.80 25.80
C LEU A 23 -28.67 -12.88 26.99
N ILE A 24 -29.94 -12.68 27.35
CA ILE A 24 -30.32 -11.68 28.37
C ILE A 24 -29.87 -12.05 29.78
N ASP A 25 -29.74 -13.34 30.07
CA ASP A 25 -29.31 -13.84 31.38
C ASP A 25 -27.77 -13.92 31.50
N ASP A 26 -27.03 -13.65 30.41
CA ASP A 26 -25.58 -13.63 30.40
C ASP A 26 -25.07 -12.20 30.65
N GLU A 27 -24.70 -11.92 31.89
CA GLU A 27 -24.13 -10.65 32.33
C GLU A 27 -22.85 -10.29 31.54
N ARG A 28 -22.03 -11.28 31.17
CA ARG A 28 -20.81 -11.06 30.37
C ARG A 28 -21.14 -10.68 28.93
N ALA A 29 -22.24 -11.19 28.38
CA ALA A 29 -22.71 -10.81 27.05
C ALA A 29 -23.15 -9.34 27.04
N TYR A 30 -23.82 -8.89 28.10
CA TYR A 30 -24.18 -7.48 28.28
C TYR A 30 -22.94 -6.59 28.40
N GLU A 31 -22.01 -6.92 29.30
CA GLU A 31 -20.77 -6.14 29.50
C GLU A 31 -19.95 -6.00 28.21
N ARG A 32 -19.80 -7.08 27.44
CA ARG A 32 -19.07 -7.06 26.17
C ARG A 32 -19.78 -6.23 25.12
N LEU A 33 -21.10 -6.35 25.01
CA LEU A 33 -21.88 -5.56 24.06
C LEU A 33 -21.85 -4.07 24.43
N HIS A 34 -21.92 -3.77 25.73
CA HIS A 34 -21.80 -2.40 26.26
C HIS A 34 -20.43 -1.81 25.96
N ALA A 35 -19.35 -2.54 26.27
CA ALA A 35 -17.99 -2.10 25.98
C ALA A 35 -17.76 -1.84 24.48
N LEU A 36 -18.31 -2.70 23.62
CA LEU A 36 -18.21 -2.54 22.17
C LEU A 36 -19.04 -1.35 21.67
N TYR A 37 -20.27 -1.17 22.16
CA TYR A 37 -21.11 -0.03 21.82
C TYR A 37 -20.46 1.28 22.26
N HIS A 38 -19.98 1.34 23.51
CA HIS A 38 -19.28 2.50 24.03
C HIS A 38 -18.00 2.80 23.24
N ALA A 39 -17.24 1.79 22.81
CA ALA A 39 -16.03 2.00 22.02
C ALA A 39 -16.28 2.50 20.60
N VAL A 40 -17.40 2.11 19.98
CA VAL A 40 -17.70 2.40 18.56
C VAL A 40 -18.62 3.62 18.40
N CYS A 41 -19.59 3.80 19.29
CA CYS A 41 -20.66 4.78 19.15
C CYS A 41 -20.52 5.97 20.12
N GLU A 42 -19.92 5.79 21.30
CA GLU A 42 -19.86 6.84 22.34
C GLU A 42 -18.46 7.45 22.49
N ARG A 43 -17.39 6.66 22.32
CA ARG A 43 -16.04 7.20 22.19
C ARG A 43 -15.90 7.85 20.83
N GLU A 44 -15.46 9.10 20.80
CA GLU A 44 -14.90 9.79 19.61
C GLU A 44 -13.56 9.16 19.20
N ALA A 45 -13.52 7.84 19.01
CA ALA A 45 -12.32 7.12 18.60
C ALA A 45 -12.05 7.28 17.09
N MET A 46 -13.04 7.74 16.31
CA MET A 46 -12.94 7.93 14.87
C MET A 46 -12.92 9.41 14.53
N ASN A 47 -11.74 9.92 14.19
CA ASN A 47 -11.59 11.20 13.52
C ASN A 47 -11.93 11.01 12.04
N ALA A 48 -13.15 11.34 11.64
CA ALA A 48 -13.56 11.34 10.24
C ALA A 48 -13.38 12.75 9.67
N TYR A 49 -12.59 12.88 8.61
CA TYR A 49 -12.48 14.09 7.82
C TYR A 49 -12.89 13.76 6.39
N GLN A 50 -13.83 14.52 5.85
CA GLN A 50 -14.24 14.38 4.45
C GLN A 50 -13.29 15.22 3.59
N GLU A 51 -12.52 14.54 2.74
CA GLU A 51 -11.69 15.19 1.73
C GLU A 51 -12.51 15.38 0.45
N ASP A 52 -12.85 16.63 0.13
CA ASP A 52 -13.64 16.98 -1.06
C ASP A 52 -12.76 17.04 -2.33
N GLY A 53 -11.43 17.14 -2.17
CA GLY A 53 -10.47 17.12 -3.26
C GLY A 53 -10.25 15.72 -3.82
N GLN A 54 -10.31 15.58 -5.16
CA GLN A 54 -9.99 14.31 -5.85
C GLN A 54 -8.51 14.19 -6.24
N ASP A 55 -7.61 14.93 -5.59
CA ASP A 55 -6.18 14.84 -5.89
C ASP A 55 -5.60 13.52 -5.35
N PRO A 56 -5.09 12.63 -6.23
CA PRO A 56 -4.54 11.35 -5.81
C PRO A 56 -3.35 11.47 -4.85
N ASN A 57 -2.57 12.56 -4.93
CA ASN A 57 -1.45 12.79 -4.02
C ASN A 57 -1.92 13.07 -2.60
N THR A 58 -2.92 13.94 -2.45
CA THR A 58 -3.58 14.24 -1.17
C THR A 58 -4.14 12.97 -0.52
N VAL A 59 -4.83 12.11 -1.29
CA VAL A 59 -5.35 10.83 -0.80
C VAL A 59 -4.22 9.91 -0.32
N LEU A 60 -3.12 9.82 -1.09
CA LEU A 60 -1.97 9.02 -0.71
C LEU A 60 -1.29 9.54 0.57
N ASP A 61 -1.11 10.85 0.69
CA ASP A 61 -0.50 11.47 1.87
C ASP A 61 -1.33 11.24 3.14
N ILE A 62 -2.66 11.34 3.04
CA ILE A 62 -3.58 10.96 4.12
C ILE A 62 -3.37 9.49 4.49
N PHE A 63 -3.30 8.60 3.48
CA PHE A 63 -3.12 7.17 3.71
C PHE A 63 -1.80 6.85 4.42
N VAL A 64 -0.69 7.43 3.96
CA VAL A 64 0.63 7.28 4.58
C VAL A 64 0.60 7.76 6.03
N ARG A 65 0.03 8.96 6.27
CA ARG A 65 -0.03 9.57 7.61
C ARG A 65 -0.86 8.71 8.57
N VAL A 66 -2.02 8.22 8.16
CA VAL A 66 -2.87 7.36 9.00
C VAL A 66 -2.18 6.01 9.29
N ASN A 67 -1.52 5.41 8.29
CA ASN A 67 -0.78 4.15 8.50
C ASN A 67 0.51 4.32 9.30
N SER A 68 1.08 5.53 9.33
CA SER A 68 2.33 5.81 10.07
C SER A 68 2.20 5.70 11.59
N GLY A 69 0.96 5.75 12.12
CA GLY A 69 0.67 5.45 13.52
C GLY A 69 0.68 3.95 13.87
N GLY A 70 0.72 3.07 12.86
CA GLY A 70 0.76 1.60 13.00
C GLY A 70 1.99 1.00 12.29
N THR A 71 1.79 -0.06 11.49
CA THR A 71 2.86 -0.63 10.67
C THR A 71 3.16 0.29 9.49
N LYS A 72 4.38 0.85 9.45
CA LYS A 72 4.84 1.72 8.36
C LYS A 72 4.81 0.96 7.03
N LEU A 73 3.82 1.25 6.20
CA LEU A 73 3.85 0.95 4.78
C LEU A 73 4.79 1.91 4.08
N SER A 74 5.62 1.39 3.17
CA SER A 74 6.49 2.22 2.36
C SER A 74 5.64 2.99 1.35
N TYR A 75 5.98 4.28 1.11
CA TYR A 75 5.33 5.10 0.08
C TYR A 75 5.30 4.40 -1.29
N SER A 76 6.37 3.66 -1.59
CA SER A 76 6.50 2.85 -2.81
C SER A 76 5.57 1.64 -2.83
N ASP A 77 5.23 1.05 -1.68
CA ASP A 77 4.25 -0.05 -1.63
C ASP A 77 2.83 0.45 -1.90
N LEU A 78 2.51 1.68 -1.48
CA LEU A 78 1.20 2.29 -1.71
C LEU A 78 1.02 2.77 -3.14
N LEU A 79 2.06 3.43 -3.69
CA LEU A 79 2.11 3.79 -5.10
C LEU A 79 2.03 2.55 -5.99
N LEU A 80 2.78 1.51 -5.65
CA LEU A 80 2.71 0.23 -6.36
C LEU A 80 1.29 -0.33 -6.25
N SER A 81 0.62 -0.27 -5.09
CA SER A 81 -0.77 -0.73 -4.96
C SER A 81 -1.76 -0.02 -5.89
N MET A 82 -1.56 1.28 -6.16
CA MET A 82 -2.39 2.09 -7.05
C MET A 82 -2.01 1.89 -8.52
N ALA A 83 -0.72 1.90 -8.84
CA ALA A 83 -0.19 1.74 -10.19
C ALA A 83 -0.44 0.33 -10.75
N THR A 84 -0.31 -0.71 -9.93
CA THR A 84 -0.49 -2.10 -10.35
C THR A 84 -1.92 -2.42 -10.76
N ASN A 85 -2.90 -1.65 -10.28
CA ASN A 85 -4.30 -1.84 -10.66
C ASN A 85 -4.61 -1.37 -12.08
N GLN A 86 -3.67 -0.71 -12.75
CA GLN A 86 -3.86 -0.21 -14.11
C GLN A 86 -3.33 -1.15 -15.19
N TRP A 87 -2.48 -2.12 -14.81
CA TRP A 87 -2.02 -3.17 -15.70
C TRP A 87 -3.15 -4.18 -15.92
N THR A 88 -3.38 -4.58 -17.15
CA THR A 88 -4.51 -5.46 -17.52
C THR A 88 -4.09 -6.86 -17.90
N GLU A 89 -2.86 -7.04 -18.37
CA GLU A 89 -2.36 -8.31 -18.91
C GLU A 89 -1.41 -9.02 -17.93
N LEU A 90 -0.59 -8.24 -17.21
CA LEU A 90 0.42 -8.73 -16.28
C LEU A 90 0.07 -8.35 -14.83
N ASP A 91 0.35 -9.26 -13.89
CA ASP A 91 0.33 -8.92 -12.46
C ASP A 91 1.58 -8.10 -12.12
N ALA A 92 1.45 -6.77 -12.21
CA ALA A 92 2.50 -5.82 -11.92
C ALA A 92 3.15 -6.04 -10.54
N ARG A 93 2.39 -6.49 -9.52
CA ARG A 93 2.97 -6.70 -8.19
C ARG A 93 3.89 -7.91 -8.19
N GLN A 94 3.48 -8.97 -8.87
CA GLN A 94 4.30 -10.17 -9.02
C GLN A 94 5.52 -9.89 -9.89
N GLU A 95 5.35 -9.18 -11.00
CA GLU A 95 6.43 -8.82 -11.91
C GLU A 95 7.52 -7.97 -11.24
N VAL A 96 7.13 -6.94 -10.49
CA VAL A 96 8.10 -6.12 -9.74
C VAL A 96 8.80 -6.93 -8.66
N ARG A 97 8.09 -7.81 -7.93
CA ARG A 97 8.72 -8.70 -6.95
C ARG A 97 9.75 -9.62 -7.60
N ASN A 98 9.35 -10.30 -8.68
CA ASN A 98 10.24 -11.20 -9.42
C ASN A 98 11.51 -10.48 -9.87
N LEU A 99 11.37 -9.27 -10.43
CA LEU A 99 12.53 -8.50 -10.87
C LEU A 99 13.46 -8.09 -9.72
N VAL A 100 12.90 -7.68 -8.56
CA VAL A 100 13.71 -7.40 -7.36
C VAL A 100 14.47 -8.66 -6.92
N ASP A 101 13.80 -9.81 -6.89
CA ASP A 101 14.41 -11.09 -6.52
C ASP A 101 15.50 -11.50 -7.52
N ASP A 102 15.27 -11.32 -8.83
CA ASP A 102 16.25 -11.62 -9.88
C ASP A 102 17.48 -10.69 -9.79
N LEU A 103 17.26 -9.40 -9.50
CA LEU A 103 18.35 -8.43 -9.35
C LEU A 103 19.21 -8.75 -8.12
N ASN A 104 18.58 -9.08 -7.00
CA ASN A 104 19.26 -9.37 -5.73
C ASN A 104 19.77 -10.81 -5.63
N GLY A 105 19.22 -11.74 -6.41
CA GLY A 105 19.65 -13.13 -6.48
C GLY A 105 20.94 -13.33 -7.29
N SER A 106 21.43 -12.29 -7.95
CA SER A 106 22.75 -12.30 -8.59
C SER A 106 23.86 -12.43 -7.54
N ALA A 107 24.96 -13.13 -7.87
CA ALA A 107 25.97 -13.63 -6.92
C ALA A 107 26.77 -12.58 -6.13
N ARG A 108 26.42 -11.29 -6.24
CA ARG A 108 27.04 -10.20 -5.50
C ARG A 108 25.98 -9.51 -4.65
N GLU A 109 26.34 -9.18 -3.41
CA GLU A 109 25.52 -8.44 -2.45
C GLU A 109 25.08 -7.08 -3.03
N MET A 110 24.02 -7.06 -3.84
CA MET A 110 23.30 -5.86 -4.24
C MET A 110 21.98 -5.82 -3.48
N SER A 111 21.52 -4.63 -3.16
CA SER A 111 20.32 -4.42 -2.33
C SER A 111 19.34 -3.50 -3.04
N PHE A 112 18.83 -3.96 -4.18
CA PHE A 112 17.77 -3.27 -4.91
C PHE A 112 16.44 -3.43 -4.17
N SER A 113 15.74 -2.31 -4.01
CA SER A 113 14.37 -2.28 -3.49
C SER A 113 13.35 -2.13 -4.63
N ARG A 114 12.08 -2.38 -4.33
CA ARG A 114 10.96 -2.09 -5.26
C ARG A 114 10.97 -0.64 -5.74
N ASP A 115 11.38 0.28 -4.87
CA ASP A 115 11.50 1.70 -5.19
C ASP A 115 12.55 1.97 -6.28
N ASN A 116 13.71 1.31 -6.21
CA ASN A 116 14.75 1.45 -7.23
C ASN A 116 14.26 0.96 -8.60
N VAL A 117 13.57 -0.19 -8.61
CA VAL A 117 13.01 -0.78 -9.84
C VAL A 117 11.98 0.17 -10.46
N LEU A 118 10.99 0.63 -9.70
CA LEU A 118 9.93 1.46 -10.26
C LEU A 118 10.44 2.83 -10.73
N LYS A 119 11.33 3.49 -9.97
CA LYS A 119 11.92 4.77 -10.39
C LYS A 119 12.69 4.63 -11.68
N THR A 120 13.50 3.57 -11.80
CA THR A 120 14.27 3.30 -13.02
C THR A 120 13.34 2.97 -14.19
N ALA A 121 12.24 2.25 -13.93
CA ALA A 121 11.24 1.94 -14.95
C ALA A 121 10.56 3.21 -15.50
N LEU A 122 10.18 4.15 -14.64
CA LEU A 122 9.62 5.45 -15.06
C LEU A 122 10.59 6.26 -15.93
N VAL A 123 11.89 6.25 -15.58
CA VAL A 123 12.93 6.90 -16.38
C VAL A 123 13.05 6.27 -17.77
N LEU A 124 12.98 4.93 -17.85
CA LEU A 124 13.17 4.21 -19.11
C LEU A 124 12.02 4.36 -20.11
N ILE A 125 10.80 4.67 -19.64
CA ILE A 125 9.64 4.93 -20.51
C ILE A 125 9.45 6.43 -20.81
N ASP A 126 10.47 7.25 -20.49
CA ASP A 126 10.53 8.68 -20.80
C ASP A 126 9.36 9.50 -20.22
N VAL A 127 8.93 9.18 -18.99
CA VAL A 127 7.94 10.03 -18.30
C VAL A 127 8.60 11.38 -17.96
N PRO A 128 8.03 12.51 -18.42
CA PRO A 128 8.67 13.83 -18.31
C PRO A 128 8.86 14.32 -16.87
N ASP A 129 8.10 13.81 -15.91
CA ASP A 129 8.37 14.01 -14.49
C ASP A 129 8.89 12.71 -13.86
N ILE A 130 10.19 12.70 -13.55
CA ILE A 130 10.89 11.55 -12.95
C ILE A 130 10.63 11.48 -11.44
N ARG A 131 10.01 12.51 -10.84
CA ARG A 131 9.64 12.46 -9.42
C ARG A 131 8.69 11.30 -9.21
N PHE A 132 8.99 10.50 -8.20
CA PHE A 132 8.16 9.36 -7.83
C PHE A 132 6.89 9.88 -7.14
N ASN A 133 5.89 10.24 -7.94
CA ASN A 133 4.65 10.91 -7.54
C ASN A 133 3.46 10.17 -8.19
N VAL A 134 2.30 10.14 -7.52
CA VAL A 134 1.09 9.45 -8.00
C VAL A 134 0.66 9.95 -9.38
N ALA A 135 0.89 11.23 -9.67
CA ALA A 135 0.61 11.85 -10.95
C ALA A 135 1.34 11.20 -12.13
N ASN A 136 2.44 10.48 -11.90
CA ASN A 136 3.19 9.79 -12.95
C ASN A 136 2.75 8.34 -13.19
N PHE A 137 1.88 7.82 -12.32
CA PHE A 137 1.27 6.49 -12.47
C PHE A 137 -0.18 6.62 -12.95
N THR A 138 -0.37 7.36 -14.05
CA THR A 138 -1.65 7.43 -14.77
C THR A 138 -1.88 6.17 -15.59
N ARG A 139 -3.15 5.89 -15.94
CA ARG A 139 -3.52 4.72 -16.75
C ARG A 139 -2.74 4.64 -18.07
N ALA A 140 -2.45 5.79 -18.67
CA ALA A 140 -1.63 5.87 -19.88
C ALA A 140 -0.19 5.42 -19.62
N ASN A 141 0.46 5.95 -18.58
CA ASN A 141 1.83 5.60 -18.23
C ASN A 141 1.94 4.15 -17.73
N GLY A 142 0.93 3.66 -16.99
CA GLY A 142 0.83 2.28 -16.55
C GLY A 142 0.76 1.31 -17.73
N ALA A 143 -0.09 1.59 -18.72
CA ALA A 143 -0.21 0.78 -19.93
C ALA A 143 1.06 0.82 -20.81
N GLU A 144 1.69 1.98 -20.95
CA GLU A 144 2.96 2.09 -21.69
C GLU A 144 4.08 1.33 -20.97
N LEU A 145 4.11 1.41 -19.63
CA LEU A 145 5.06 0.64 -18.84
C LEU A 145 4.84 -0.87 -19.00
N GLU A 146 3.59 -1.34 -18.93
CA GLU A 146 3.25 -2.75 -19.10
C GLU A 146 3.70 -3.25 -20.48
N LYS A 147 3.44 -2.48 -21.54
CA LYS A 147 3.86 -2.78 -22.91
C LYS A 147 5.37 -2.86 -23.06
N GLN A 148 6.13 -1.97 -22.41
CA GLN A 148 7.59 -1.94 -22.48
C GLN A 148 8.28 -2.80 -21.40
N TRP A 149 7.53 -3.42 -20.50
CA TRP A 149 8.05 -4.03 -19.27
C TRP A 149 9.15 -5.06 -19.54
N GLY A 150 8.98 -5.90 -20.56
CA GLY A 150 10.00 -6.89 -20.94
C GLY A 150 11.35 -6.25 -21.30
N GLY A 151 11.34 -5.11 -21.98
CA GLY A 151 12.54 -4.34 -22.32
C GLY A 151 13.18 -3.71 -21.08
N VAL A 152 12.35 -3.07 -20.24
CA VAL A 152 12.75 -2.47 -18.96
C VAL A 152 13.43 -3.50 -18.06
N ARG A 153 12.79 -4.67 -17.88
CA ARG A 153 13.31 -5.80 -17.11
C ARG A 153 14.68 -6.25 -17.59
N ASN A 154 14.82 -6.48 -18.90
CA ASN A 154 16.07 -6.93 -19.49
C ASN A 154 17.19 -5.89 -19.36
N ALA A 155 16.88 -4.61 -19.56
CA ALA A 155 17.84 -3.52 -19.40
C ALA A 155 18.40 -3.45 -17.97
N MET A 156 17.54 -3.55 -16.95
CA MET A 156 17.97 -3.55 -15.55
C MET A 156 18.84 -4.75 -15.19
N LEU A 157 18.47 -5.95 -15.65
CA LEU A 157 19.26 -7.17 -15.40
C LEU A 157 20.63 -7.09 -16.07
N LEU A 158 20.70 -6.58 -17.30
CA LEU A 158 21.97 -6.37 -18.01
C LEU A 158 22.84 -5.32 -17.30
N ALA A 159 22.25 -4.20 -16.89
CA ALA A 159 22.94 -3.16 -16.14
C ALA A 159 23.48 -3.68 -14.79
N SER A 160 22.67 -4.44 -14.05
CA SER A 160 23.10 -5.10 -12.80
C SER A 160 24.30 -6.03 -13.03
N ARG A 161 24.24 -6.89 -14.05
CA ARG A 161 25.35 -7.78 -14.41
C ARG A 161 26.60 -7.01 -14.82
N LEU A 162 26.44 -5.90 -15.53
CA LEU A 162 27.56 -5.04 -15.91
C LEU A 162 28.20 -4.37 -14.68
N LEU A 163 27.40 -3.83 -13.77
CA LEU A 163 27.87 -3.28 -12.50
C LEU A 163 28.61 -4.33 -11.67
N ALA A 164 28.08 -5.54 -11.62
CA ALA A 164 28.77 -6.67 -11.02
C ALA A 164 30.11 -6.93 -11.73
N ASN A 165 30.16 -7.01 -13.05
CA ASN A 165 31.44 -7.22 -13.76
C ASN A 165 32.48 -6.12 -13.46
N PHE A 166 32.05 -4.87 -13.22
CA PHE A 166 32.93 -3.76 -12.87
C PHE A 166 33.41 -3.72 -11.41
N GLY A 167 33.01 -4.67 -10.55
CA GLY A 167 33.48 -4.68 -9.15
C GLY A 167 32.52 -4.02 -8.16
N PHE A 168 31.38 -3.48 -8.60
CA PHE A 168 30.43 -2.84 -7.68
C PHE A 168 29.74 -3.88 -6.79
N THR A 169 29.62 -3.55 -5.50
CA THR A 169 28.90 -4.29 -4.47
C THR A 169 28.13 -3.29 -3.59
N ALA A 170 27.19 -3.73 -2.76
CA ALA A 170 26.46 -2.86 -1.83
C ALA A 170 27.39 -2.08 -0.87
N ARG A 171 28.64 -2.52 -0.72
CA ARG A 171 29.68 -1.87 0.09
C ARG A 171 30.38 -0.70 -0.63
N THR A 172 30.36 -0.69 -1.97
CA THR A 172 31.04 0.33 -2.80
C THR A 172 30.08 1.28 -3.53
N SER A 173 28.77 1.02 -3.47
CA SER A 173 27.75 1.95 -4.00
C SER A 173 27.57 3.15 -3.04
N PRO A 174 27.45 4.40 -3.52
CA PRO A 174 27.17 5.54 -2.66
C PRO A 174 25.82 5.30 -1.98
N ARG A 175 25.85 5.09 -0.67
CA ARG A 175 24.64 5.00 0.14
C ARG A 175 23.99 6.38 0.13
N THR A 176 22.99 6.57 -0.71
CA THR A 176 22.18 7.80 -0.69
C THR A 176 21.51 7.88 0.68
N ALA A 177 21.88 8.91 1.44
CA ALA A 177 21.33 9.27 2.73
C ALA A 177 19.86 9.71 2.61
#